data_AF-U9TQ89-F1
#
_entry.id   AF-U9TQ89-F1
#
_cell.length_a   1.000
_cell.length_b   1.000
_cell.length_c   1.000
_cell.angle_alpha   90.00
_cell.angle_beta   90.00
_cell.angle_gamma   90.00
#
_symmetry.space_group_name_H-M   'P 1'
#
loop_
_entity.id
_entity.type
_entity.pdbx_description
1 polymer ?
#
loop_
_entity_poly.entity_id
_entity_poly.type
_entity_poly.pdbx_seq_one_letter_code
_entity_poly.pdbx_strand_id
1 'polypeptide(L)'
;TQNEHNSGSYFEGNDKTKITKFHRFVTRGTKVGIDEEFHIVRYPLEPGCHSRYITTESSAEFCDELGMKLLGTLSIELPDVHLGLDRKVEFSLIFGKLYLVAKAKNLRYRRIYDTSFELDF
;
A
#
# COMPACT_ATOMS: atom_id res chain seq x y z
N THR A 1 39.87 4.45 -41.19
CA THR A 1 39.73 5.85 -40.74
C THR A 1 38.28 6.22 -40.98
N GLN A 2 37.44 6.23 -39.93
CA GLN A 2 37.10 7.42 -39.10
C GLN A 2 36.45 8.52 -39.97
N ASN A 3 35.27 9.09 -39.72
CA ASN A 3 34.40 9.27 -38.54
C ASN A 3 32.96 9.60 -39.05
N GLU A 4 31.90 9.05 -38.44
CA GLU A 4 30.99 9.69 -37.46
C GLU A 4 30.34 11.01 -37.90
N HIS A 5 29.01 10.99 -38.02
CA HIS A 5 28.08 11.73 -37.15
C HIS A 5 26.64 11.41 -37.58
N ASN A 6 25.95 10.56 -36.82
CA ASN A 6 24.49 10.68 -36.73
C ASN A 6 24.07 10.51 -35.27
N SER A 7 23.50 11.59 -34.78
CA SER A 7 22.98 11.83 -33.45
C SER A 7 21.88 10.84 -33.07
N GLY A 8 22.09 10.13 -31.96
CA GLY A 8 21.08 9.39 -31.20
C GLY A 8 21.75 8.98 -29.89
N SER A 9 21.20 9.22 -28.71
CA SER A 9 19.82 9.42 -28.31
C SER A 9 19.83 10.32 -27.07
N TYR A 10 18.81 11.16 -26.94
CA TYR A 10 18.50 11.78 -25.66
C TYR A 10 18.27 10.67 -24.64
N PHE A 11 19.06 10.64 -23.58
CA PHE A 11 18.74 9.82 -22.42
C PHE A 11 17.50 10.43 -21.76
N GLU A 12 16.32 9.94 -22.13
CA GLU A 12 15.12 10.07 -21.31
C GLU A 12 15.41 9.38 -19.98
N GLY A 13 15.74 10.17 -18.96
CA GLY A 13 15.68 9.72 -17.58
C GLY A 13 14.21 9.43 -17.27
N ASN A 14 13.79 8.19 -17.48
CA ASN A 14 12.42 7.79 -17.22
C ASN A 14 12.12 7.94 -15.72
N ASP A 15 10.93 8.44 -15.43
CA ASP A 15 10.44 8.90 -14.14
C ASP A 15 10.88 8.01 -12.96
N LYS A 16 11.33 8.65 -11.89
CA LYS A 16 11.86 8.05 -10.65
C LYS A 16 11.12 6.75 -10.29
N THR A 17 11.84 5.62 -10.23
CA THR A 17 11.32 4.40 -9.61
C THR A 17 10.93 4.70 -8.16
N LYS A 18 9.63 4.90 -7.91
CA LYS A 18 9.08 5.15 -6.56
C LYS A 18 9.03 3.82 -5.82
N ILE A 19 10.15 3.43 -5.22
CA ILE A 19 10.23 2.27 -4.32
C ILE A 19 9.31 2.56 -3.11
N THR A 20 8.35 1.66 -2.87
CA THR A 20 7.36 1.81 -1.80
C THR A 20 7.75 0.94 -0.61
N LYS A 21 7.86 1.54 0.58
CA LYS A 21 8.16 0.80 1.81
C LYS A 21 6.98 -0.09 2.22
N PHE A 22 7.29 -1.35 2.53
CA PHE A 22 6.33 -2.26 3.10
C PHE A 22 6.15 -1.99 4.60
N HIS A 23 4.97 -1.50 4.96
CA HIS A 23 4.61 -1.29 6.35
C HIS A 23 3.92 -2.53 6.90
N ARG A 24 4.65 -3.31 7.68
CA ARG A 24 4.15 -4.54 8.29
C ARG A 24 3.07 -4.24 9.33
N PHE A 25 1.84 -4.69 9.07
CA PHE A 25 0.71 -4.61 10.00
C PHE A 25 0.66 -5.81 10.94
N VAL A 26 0.74 -7.01 10.38
CA VAL A 26 0.65 -8.29 11.09
C VAL A 26 1.75 -9.21 10.58
N THR A 27 2.21 -10.11 11.44
CA THR A 27 3.31 -11.04 11.14
C THR A 27 2.81 -12.47 11.16
N ARG A 28 3.37 -13.33 10.29
CA ARG A 28 3.10 -14.77 10.33
C ARG A 28 3.36 -15.32 11.73
N GLY A 29 2.43 -16.12 12.24
CA GLY A 29 2.49 -16.67 13.60
C GLY A 29 1.79 -15.80 14.65
N THR A 30 1.37 -14.58 14.32
CA THR A 30 0.44 -13.82 15.17
C THR A 30 -0.86 -14.60 15.31
N LYS A 31 -1.24 -14.92 16.54
CA LYS A 31 -2.57 -15.48 16.83
C LYS A 31 -3.58 -14.34 16.75
N VAL A 32 -4.56 -14.48 15.87
CA VAL A 32 -5.64 -13.50 15.69
C VAL A 32 -6.97 -14.16 16.00
N GLY A 33 -7.83 -13.45 16.72
CA GLY A 33 -9.23 -13.82 16.91
C GLY A 33 -10.04 -13.61 15.63
N ILE A 34 -11.20 -14.28 15.56
CA ILE A 34 -12.18 -13.99 14.51
C ILE A 34 -12.69 -12.56 14.70
N ASP A 35 -12.70 -11.81 13.61
CA ASP A 35 -13.11 -10.40 13.55
C ASP A 35 -12.23 -9.46 14.40
N GLU A 36 -11.04 -9.91 14.79
CA GLU A 36 -10.06 -9.05 15.46
C GLU A 36 -9.55 -7.97 14.49
N GLU A 37 -9.56 -6.72 14.95
CA GLU A 37 -9.19 -5.54 14.17
C GLU A 37 -7.83 -4.98 14.60
N PHE A 38 -6.89 -4.94 13.67
CA PHE A 38 -5.61 -4.23 13.81
C PHE A 38 -5.67 -2.92 13.05
N HIS A 39 -5.26 -1.81 13.68
CA HIS A 39 -5.36 -0.49 13.06
C HIS A 39 -4.10 0.36 13.24
N ILE A 40 -3.92 1.32 12.34
CA ILE A 40 -2.87 2.35 12.40
C ILE A 40 -3.35 3.65 11.76
N VAL A 41 -2.96 4.77 12.36
CA VAL A 41 -3.23 6.10 11.78
C VAL A 41 -2.05 6.53 10.91
N ARG A 42 -2.36 7.00 9.70
CA ARG A 42 -1.40 7.54 8.72
C ARG A 42 -1.84 8.90 8.21
N TYR A 43 -0.88 9.58 7.58
CA TYR A 43 -0.98 10.94 7.07
C TYR A 43 -0.68 10.97 5.57
N PRO A 44 -1.57 10.40 4.72
CA PRO A 44 -1.33 10.34 3.28
C PRO A 44 -1.25 11.75 2.68
N LEU A 45 -0.11 12.04 2.03
CA LEU A 45 0.12 13.31 1.33
C LEU A 45 -0.63 13.39 0.01
N GLU A 46 -0.78 12.25 -0.67
CA GLU A 46 -1.49 12.12 -1.94
C GLU A 46 -2.83 11.42 -1.72
N PRO A 47 -3.90 11.74 -2.48
CA PRO A 47 -5.05 10.85 -2.60
C PRO A 47 -4.57 9.54 -3.25
N GLY A 48 -5.22 8.41 -2.98
CA GLY A 48 -4.74 7.22 -3.67
C GLY A 48 -5.38 5.90 -3.37
N CYS A 49 -4.84 4.96 -4.13
CA CYS A 49 -5.07 3.54 -4.07
C CYS A 49 -4.07 2.94 -3.07
N HIS A 50 -4.57 2.30 -2.02
CA HIS A 50 -3.74 1.68 -0.99
C HIS A 50 -3.62 0.18 -1.24
N SER A 51 -2.46 -0.24 -1.72
CA SER A 51 -2.15 -1.64 -1.92
C SER A 51 -1.99 -2.40 -0.60
N ARG A 52 -2.32 -3.69 -0.63
CA ARG A 52 -2.05 -4.66 0.43
C ARG A 52 -1.13 -5.72 -0.13
N TYR A 53 -0.01 -5.94 0.53
CA TYR A 53 0.98 -6.94 0.15
C TYR A 53 1.07 -8.02 1.22
N ILE A 54 1.34 -9.24 0.77
CA ILE A 54 1.68 -10.38 1.61
C ILE A 54 3.05 -10.92 1.17
N THR A 55 3.77 -11.52 2.10
CA THR A 55 5.07 -12.14 1.83
C THR A 55 5.36 -13.22 2.86
N THR A 56 6.12 -14.24 2.46
CA THR A 56 6.71 -15.24 3.35
C THR A 56 8.05 -14.81 3.91
N GLU A 57 8.69 -13.79 3.32
CA GLU A 57 10.00 -13.29 3.70
C GLU A 57 9.91 -12.42 4.95
N SER A 58 10.54 -12.90 6.04
CA SER A 58 10.46 -12.22 7.33
C SER A 58 11.24 -10.90 7.40
N SER A 59 12.22 -10.72 6.51
CA SER A 59 13.09 -9.55 6.42
C SER A 59 12.65 -8.54 5.35
N ALA A 60 11.46 -8.68 4.79
CA ALA A 60 11.06 -7.88 3.64
C ALA A 60 10.80 -6.40 4.01
N GLU A 61 11.39 -5.46 3.26
CA GLU A 61 11.35 -4.03 3.56
C GLU A 61 10.60 -3.20 2.50
N PHE A 62 10.66 -3.59 1.23
CA PHE A 62 10.06 -2.87 0.11
C PHE A 62 9.08 -3.74 -0.69
N CYS A 63 8.02 -3.12 -1.22
CA CYS A 63 6.93 -3.82 -1.91
C CYS A 63 7.33 -4.46 -3.26
N ASP A 64 8.49 -4.12 -3.80
CA ASP A 64 9.06 -4.64 -5.05
C ASP A 64 10.12 -5.74 -4.84
N GLU A 65 10.39 -6.10 -3.58
CA GLU A 65 11.29 -7.20 -3.26
C GLU A 65 10.76 -8.57 -3.70
N LEU A 66 11.69 -9.50 -3.92
CA LEU A 66 11.35 -10.89 -4.22
C LEU A 66 10.50 -11.50 -3.10
N GLY A 67 9.42 -12.19 -3.48
CA GLY A 67 8.49 -12.82 -2.53
C GLY A 67 7.34 -11.91 -2.08
N MET A 68 7.36 -10.62 -2.40
CA MET A 68 6.20 -9.74 -2.22
C MET A 68 5.11 -10.06 -3.25
N LYS A 69 3.89 -10.31 -2.77
CA LYS A 69 2.70 -10.50 -3.60
C LYS A 69 1.66 -9.45 -3.27
N LEU A 70 1.17 -8.75 -4.30
CA LEU A 70 0.00 -7.89 -4.17
C LEU A 70 -1.24 -8.76 -3.89
N LEU A 71 -1.86 -8.56 -2.73
CA LEU A 71 -3.14 -9.18 -2.38
C LEU A 71 -4.31 -8.42 -3.01
N GLY A 72 -4.21 -7.09 -3.06
CA GLY A 72 -5.21 -6.24 -3.70
C GLY A 72 -5.07 -4.79 -3.27
N THR A 73 -6.05 -3.97 -3.62
CA THR A 73 -6.00 -2.53 -3.39
C THR A 73 -7.31 -1.99 -2.82
N LEU A 74 -7.20 -0.89 -2.06
CA LEU A 74 -8.33 -0.12 -1.55
C LEU A 74 -8.20 1.33 -2.00
N SER A 75 -9.08 1.79 -2.88
CA SER A 75 -9.13 3.19 -3.31
C SER A 75 -9.91 4.03 -2.31
N ILE A 76 -9.34 5.16 -1.89
CA ILE A 76 -10.02 6.12 -1.01
C ILE A 76 -10.00 7.52 -1.61
N GLU A 77 -11.11 8.23 -1.43
CA GLU A 77 -11.18 9.64 -1.82
C GLU A 77 -10.62 10.51 -0.70
N LEU A 78 -9.58 11.27 -1.02
CA LEU A 78 -9.00 12.28 -0.16
C LEU A 78 -8.76 13.56 -0.97
N PRO A 79 -9.81 14.29 -1.35
CA PRO A 79 -9.70 15.46 -2.23
C PRO A 79 -8.94 16.63 -1.59
N ASP A 80 -8.91 16.71 -0.26
CA ASP A 80 -8.37 17.86 0.48
C ASP A 80 -6.85 17.86 0.64
N VAL A 81 -6.12 17.65 -0.46
CA VAL A 81 -4.64 17.62 -0.50
C VAL A 81 -3.98 18.84 0.16
N HIS A 82 -4.64 20.00 0.10
CA HIS A 82 -4.19 21.25 0.70
C HIS A 82 -4.00 21.18 2.23
N LEU A 83 -4.63 20.21 2.90
CA LEU A 83 -4.49 20.00 4.35
C LEU A 83 -3.20 19.26 4.74
N GLY A 84 -2.47 18.69 3.79
CA GLY A 84 -1.20 18.00 4.04
C GLY A 84 -1.28 16.97 5.18
N LEU A 85 -0.46 17.16 6.22
CA LEU A 85 -0.37 16.26 7.37
C LEU A 85 -1.59 16.31 8.32
N ASP A 86 -2.56 17.20 8.12
CA ASP A 86 -3.81 17.17 8.88
C ASP A 86 -4.81 16.13 8.36
N ARG A 87 -4.50 15.51 7.21
CA ARG A 87 -5.28 14.41 6.65
C ARG A 87 -4.98 13.11 7.38
N LYS A 88 -5.71 12.85 8.46
CA LYS A 88 -5.62 11.60 9.23
C LYS A 88 -6.52 10.52 8.65
N VAL A 89 -5.93 9.38 8.31
CA VAL A 89 -6.65 8.17 7.92
C VAL A 89 -6.27 7.02 8.83
N GLU A 90 -7.27 6.41 9.44
CA GLU A 90 -7.12 5.15 10.17
C GLU A 90 -7.28 4.00 9.19
N PHE A 91 -6.23 3.22 9.01
CA PHE A 91 -6.25 1.99 8.22
C PHE A 91 -6.39 0.82 9.16
N SER A 92 -7.26 -0.13 8.82
CA SER A 92 -7.45 -1.33 9.60
C SER A 92 -7.41 -2.60 8.74
N LEU A 93 -7.02 -3.69 9.36
CA LEU A 93 -7.15 -5.06 8.86
C LEU A 93 -7.99 -5.85 9.86
N ILE A 94 -9.04 -6.51 9.36
CA ILE A 94 -9.92 -7.36 10.16
C ILE A 94 -9.81 -8.78 9.62
N PHE A 95 -9.45 -9.72 10.49
CA PHE A 95 -9.25 -11.11 10.12
C PHE A 95 -10.54 -11.89 10.34
N GLY A 96 -11.31 -12.05 9.27
CA GLY A 96 -12.45 -12.95 9.24
C GLY A 96 -12.00 -14.41 9.12
N LYS A 97 -12.97 -15.33 9.11
CA LYS A 97 -12.69 -16.77 8.98
C LYS A 97 -12.16 -17.18 7.60
N LEU A 98 -12.65 -16.53 6.54
CA LEU A 98 -12.31 -16.83 5.13
C LEU A 98 -11.79 -15.60 4.38
N TYR A 99 -11.96 -14.41 4.97
CA TYR A 99 -11.69 -13.14 4.31
C TYR A 99 -10.81 -12.26 5.19
N LEU A 100 -9.93 -11.50 4.55
CA LEU A 100 -9.28 -10.34 5.15
C LEU A 100 -10.00 -9.08 4.71
N VAL A 101 -10.55 -8.31 5.65
CA VAL A 101 -11.15 -7.01 5.34
C VAL A 101 -10.11 -5.92 5.55
N ALA A 102 -9.83 -5.13 4.51
CA ALA A 102 -9.06 -3.90 4.63
C ALA A 102 -10.02 -2.73 4.70
N LYS A 103 -9.89 -1.93 5.76
CA LYS A 103 -10.70 -0.73 6.01
C LYS A 103 -9.82 0.51 6.01
N ALA A 104 -10.38 1.63 5.60
CA ALA A 104 -9.80 2.95 5.73
C ALA A 104 -10.89 3.94 6.16
N LYS A 105 -10.61 4.69 7.22
CA LYS A 105 -11.53 5.69 7.77
C LYS A 105 -10.86 7.04 7.75
N ASN A 106 -11.41 7.95 6.96
CA ASN A 106 -11.02 9.36 7.02
C ASN A 106 -11.52 9.94 8.35
N LEU A 107 -10.60 10.32 9.24
CA LEU A 107 -10.97 10.73 10.60
C LEU A 107 -11.62 12.12 10.66
N ARG A 108 -11.45 12.96 9.64
CA ARG A 108 -12.07 14.29 9.58
C ARG A 108 -13.55 14.21 9.22
N TYR A 109 -13.88 13.52 8.14
CA TYR A 109 -15.27 13.40 7.67
C TYR A 109 -15.97 12.13 8.12
N ARG A 110 -15.24 11.24 8.81
CA ARG A 110 -15.72 9.92 9.27
C ARG A 110 -16.20 8.99 8.16
N ARG A 111 -15.84 9.27 6.90
CA ARG A 111 -16.14 8.40 5.76
C ARG A 111 -15.29 7.14 5.83
N ILE A 112 -15.94 6.01 5.61
CA ILE A 112 -15.34 4.67 5.67
C ILE A 112 -15.33 4.09 4.26
N TYR A 113 -14.23 3.42 3.94
CA TYR A 113 -14.03 2.64 2.73
C TYR A 113 -13.50 1.28 3.14
N ASP A 114 -13.99 0.22 2.53
CA ASP A 114 -13.54 -1.12 2.81
C ASP A 114 -13.59 -2.03 1.58
N THR A 115 -12.80 -3.09 1.63
CA THR A 115 -12.77 -4.17 0.66
C THR A 115 -12.38 -5.46 1.37
N SER A 116 -12.78 -6.59 0.82
CA SER A 116 -12.49 -7.91 1.35
C SER A 116 -11.69 -8.74 0.36
N PHE A 117 -10.70 -9.47 0.85
CA PHE A 117 -9.90 -10.40 0.07
C PHE A 117 -10.15 -11.82 0.56
N GLU A 118 -10.48 -12.73 -0.35
CA GLU A 118 -10.47 -14.16 -0.06
C GLU A 118 -9.05 -14.60 0.26
N LEU A 119 -8.91 -15.34 1.35
CA LEU A 119 -7.66 -15.96 1.71
C LEU A 119 -7.66 -17.39 1.15
N ASP A 120 -7.29 -17.50 -0.13
CA ASP A 120 -6.95 -18.79 -0.74
C ASP A 120 -5.59 -19.23 -0.18
N PHE A 121 -5.63 -20.18 0.78
CA PHE A 121 -4.46 -20.82 1.36
C PHE A 121 -4.12 -22.12 0.65
#